data_AF-A0A1V6FBW6-F1
#
_entry.id   AF-A0A1V6FBW6-F1
#
_cell.length_a   1.000
_cell.length_b   1.000
_cell.length_c   1.000
_cell.angle_alpha   90.00
_cell.angle_beta   90.00
_cell.angle_gamma   90.00
#
_symmetry.space_group_name_H-M   'P 1'
#
loop_
_entity.id
_entity.type
_entity.pdbx_description
1 polymer ?
#
loop_
_entity_poly.entity_id
_entity_poly.type
_entity_poly.pdbx_seq_one_letter_code
_entity_poly.pdbx_strand_id
1 'polypeptide(L)'
;MKSFRIPRLQEELKKLFNITLSQKLRDPKLDWVTITDVVLSKDLRYAKVYFSHYMNPASHEEIREQLIKTSGYFKKQIAGAHIMRTIPELTFFYDDTEDRAEKVDKLLARIKDNYNDEDAYDPDIDLDDYLDDDEYYDLDEDEDLYDDLLDDEEEDDQEDEDEDEDK
;
A
#
# COMPACT_ATOMS: atom_id res chain seq x y z
N MET A 1 -0.90 2.33 30.79
CA MET A 1 -1.64 2.69 29.56
C MET A 1 -1.06 1.86 28.43
N LYS A 2 -1.87 1.08 27.71
CA LYS A 2 -1.37 0.11 26.73
C LYS A 2 -0.72 0.88 25.58
N SER A 3 0.59 0.74 25.39
CA SER A 3 1.29 1.35 24.26
C SER A 3 0.80 0.64 22.99
N PHE A 4 -0.15 1.26 22.29
CA PHE A 4 -0.56 0.76 20.98
C PHE A 4 0.48 1.19 19.98
N ARG A 5 1.08 0.21 19.30
CA ARG A 5 1.84 0.49 18.07
C ARG A 5 0.90 1.21 17.11
N ILE A 6 1.39 2.26 16.46
CA ILE A 6 0.65 3.11 15.52
C ILE A 6 -0.28 2.32 14.57
N PRO A 7 0.15 1.19 13.97
CA PRO A 7 -0.73 0.38 13.10
C PRO A 7 -2.01 -0.12 13.78
N ARG A 8 -1.92 -0.55 15.04
CA ARG A 8 -3.11 -1.00 15.79
C ARG A 8 -4.07 0.16 16.07
N LEU A 9 -3.54 1.35 16.32
CA LEU A 9 -4.36 2.54 16.54
C LEU A 9 -5.06 2.97 15.25
N GLN A 10 -4.38 2.88 14.10
CA GLN A 10 -4.97 3.12 12.78
C GLN A 10 -6.13 2.16 12.49
N GLU A 11 -5.96 0.86 12.77
CA GLU A 11 -7.05 -0.11 12.61
C GLU A 11 -8.25 0.18 13.51
N GLU A 12 -8.03 0.52 14.77
CA GLU A 12 -9.10 0.90 15.70
C GLU A 12 -9.85 2.15 15.21
N LEU A 13 -9.13 3.17 14.72
CA LEU A 13 -9.73 4.35 14.12
C LEU A 13 -10.54 4.02 12.86
N LYS A 14 -9.99 3.19 11.97
CA LYS A 14 -10.69 2.73 10.76
C LYS A 14 -12.00 2.03 11.11
N LYS A 15 -11.99 1.12 12.10
CA LYS A 15 -13.20 0.44 12.59
C LYS A 15 -14.20 1.43 13.16
N LEU A 16 -13.75 2.33 14.02
CA LEU A 16 -14.59 3.36 14.64
C LEU A 16 -15.26 4.24 13.58
N PHE A 17 -14.52 4.69 12.57
CA PHE A 17 -15.05 5.55 11.51
C PHE A 17 -16.09 4.83 10.65
N ASN A 18 -15.83 3.58 10.25
CA ASN A 18 -16.81 2.79 9.52
C ASN A 18 -18.09 2.55 10.33
N ILE A 19 -17.97 2.21 11.62
CA ILE A 19 -19.15 2.09 12.52
C ILE A 19 -19.91 3.42 12.61
N THR A 20 -19.18 4.53 12.71
CA THR A 20 -19.76 5.88 12.81
C THR A 20 -20.55 6.24 11.55
N LEU A 21 -20.00 5.93 10.37
CA LEU A 21 -20.67 6.10 9.08
C LEU A 21 -21.94 5.25 9.01
N SER A 22 -21.84 3.95 9.26
CA SER A 22 -22.98 3.04 9.11
C SER A 22 -24.11 3.27 10.11
N GLN A 23 -23.81 3.67 11.36
CA GLN A 23 -24.82 3.72 12.41
C GLN A 23 -25.45 5.09 12.63
N LYS A 24 -24.73 6.19 12.38
CA LYS A 24 -25.09 7.50 12.95
C LYS A 24 -25.07 8.68 11.98
N LEU A 25 -24.56 8.51 10.77
CA LEU A 25 -24.62 9.53 9.72
C LEU A 25 -25.82 9.24 8.81
N ARG A 26 -26.97 9.86 9.11
CA ARG A 26 -28.18 9.84 8.26
C ARG A 26 -28.09 10.86 7.12
N ASP A 27 -26.95 10.91 6.45
CA ASP A 27 -26.77 11.78 5.29
C ASP A 27 -26.82 10.93 4.03
N PRO A 28 -27.81 11.11 3.13
CA PRO A 28 -27.95 10.28 1.93
C PRO A 28 -26.75 10.40 0.97
N LYS A 29 -25.96 11.48 1.09
CA LYS A 29 -24.71 11.65 0.34
C LYS A 29 -23.56 10.78 0.84
N LEU A 30 -23.62 10.32 2.09
CA LEU A 30 -22.63 9.43 2.69
C LEU A 30 -23.07 7.96 2.63
N ASP A 31 -24.22 7.67 2.02
CA ASP A 31 -24.64 6.30 1.73
C ASP A 31 -23.60 5.66 0.79
N TRP A 32 -23.28 4.39 1.05
CA TRP A 32 -22.26 3.62 0.32
C TRP A 32 -20.83 4.18 0.34
N VAL A 33 -20.51 5.05 1.30
CA VAL A 33 -19.13 5.50 1.55
C VAL A 33 -18.46 4.60 2.59
N THR A 34 -17.24 4.16 2.31
CA THR A 34 -16.44 3.29 3.20
C THR A 34 -15.07 3.91 3.43
N ILE A 35 -14.55 3.79 4.66
CA ILE A 35 -13.17 4.19 4.95
C ILE A 35 -12.25 3.00 4.68
N THR A 36 -11.39 3.15 3.68
CA THR A 36 -10.45 2.12 3.22
C THR A 36 -9.21 2.08 4.09
N ASP A 37 -8.65 3.24 4.46
CA ASP A 37 -7.48 3.30 5.32
C ASP A 37 -7.40 4.59 6.15
N VAL A 38 -6.62 4.55 7.24
CA VAL A 38 -6.33 5.70 8.08
C VAL A 38 -4.84 5.70 8.37
N VAL A 39 -4.13 6.75 7.99
CA VAL A 39 -2.69 6.93 8.25
C VAL A 39 -2.49 8.03 9.27
N LEU A 40 -1.84 7.68 10.38
CA LEU A 40 -1.50 8.63 11.43
C LEU A 40 -0.07 9.15 11.23
N SER A 41 0.10 10.44 11.50
CA SER A 41 1.42 11.06 11.66
C SER A 41 2.18 10.50 12.87
N LYS A 42 3.52 10.55 12.84
CA LYS A 42 4.38 10.08 13.95
C LYS A 42 4.05 10.75 15.29
N ASP A 43 3.61 12.01 15.25
CA ASP A 43 3.24 12.81 16.43
C ASP A 43 1.75 12.70 16.81
N LEU A 44 0.97 11.88 16.08
CA LEU A 44 -0.46 11.66 16.27
C LEU A 44 -1.33 12.92 16.19
N ARG A 45 -0.83 14.02 15.64
CA ARG A 45 -1.59 15.29 15.52
C ARG A 45 -2.40 15.38 14.24
N TYR A 46 -2.01 14.63 13.22
CA TYR A 46 -2.69 14.59 11.93
C TYR A 46 -3.05 13.16 11.56
N ALA A 47 -4.25 12.99 10.99
CA ALA A 47 -4.73 11.74 10.42
C ALA A 47 -5.19 11.96 8.97
N LYS A 48 -4.61 11.20 8.04
CA LYS A 48 -5.10 11.09 6.67
C LYS A 48 -6.10 9.94 6.63
N VAL A 49 -7.31 10.21 6.19
CA VAL A 49 -8.40 9.25 6.09
C VAL A 49 -8.71 9.03 4.62
N TYR A 50 -8.54 7.81 4.16
CA TYR A 50 -8.83 7.40 2.80
C TYR A 50 -10.23 6.81 2.74
N PHE A 51 -11.01 7.23 1.76
CA PHE A 51 -12.37 6.75 1.56
C PHE A 51 -12.61 6.36 0.11
N SER A 52 -13.46 5.35 -0.08
CA SER A 52 -14.02 5.00 -1.37
C SER A 52 -15.55 5.07 -1.30
N HIS A 53 -16.19 5.12 -2.46
CA HIS A 53 -17.64 5.08 -2.54
C HIS A 53 -18.06 4.15 -3.67
N TYR A 54 -19.06 3.32 -3.41
CA TYR A 54 -19.56 2.38 -4.41
C TYR A 54 -20.97 2.77 -4.86
N MET A 55 -21.18 2.94 -6.17
CA MET A 55 -22.48 3.30 -6.76
C MET A 55 -23.18 4.52 -6.12
N ASN A 56 -22.41 5.46 -5.55
CA ASN A 56 -22.96 6.69 -5.00
C ASN A 56 -23.21 7.71 -6.12
N PRO A 57 -24.39 8.36 -6.19
CA PRO A 57 -24.69 9.36 -7.21
C PRO A 57 -23.93 10.69 -7.04
N ALA A 58 -23.32 10.95 -5.89
CA ALA A 58 -22.52 12.14 -5.61
C ALA A 58 -21.06 11.97 -6.09
N SER A 59 -20.44 13.06 -6.50
CA SER A 59 -19.00 13.09 -6.82
C SER A 59 -18.15 12.84 -5.57
N HIS A 60 -16.96 12.26 -5.72
CA HIS A 60 -15.99 12.13 -4.64
C HIS A 60 -15.66 13.47 -3.96
N GLU A 61 -15.69 14.59 -4.69
CA GLU A 61 -15.51 15.94 -4.12
C GLU A 61 -16.67 16.33 -3.19
N GLU A 62 -17.91 16.07 -3.58
CA GLU A 62 -19.08 16.36 -2.74
C GLU A 62 -19.08 15.50 -1.47
N ILE A 63 -18.70 14.23 -1.60
CA ILE A 63 -18.56 13.32 -0.47
C ILE A 63 -17.46 13.82 0.47
N ARG A 64 -16.31 14.22 -0.08
CA ARG A 64 -15.20 14.81 0.69
C ARG A 64 -15.65 16.05 1.46
N GLU A 65 -16.38 16.96 0.83
CA GLU A 65 -16.91 18.15 1.51
C GLU A 65 -17.85 17.78 2.66
N GLN A 66 -18.70 16.76 2.48
CA GLN A 66 -19.58 16.28 3.54
C GLN A 66 -18.82 15.60 4.68
N LEU A 67 -17.77 14.83 4.37
CA LEU A 67 -16.87 14.26 5.37
C LEU A 67 -16.16 15.36 6.18
N ILE A 68 -15.76 16.45 5.53
CA ILE A 68 -15.18 17.62 6.21
C ILE A 68 -16.20 18.27 7.15
N LYS A 69 -17.44 18.48 6.71
CA LYS A 69 -18.52 19.04 7.55
C LYS A 69 -18.83 18.15 8.76
N THR A 70 -18.76 16.84 8.57
CA THR A 70 -19.04 15.83 9.61
C THR A 70 -17.81 15.47 10.45
N SER A 71 -16.63 16.02 10.14
CA SER A 71 -15.36 15.79 10.86
C SER A 71 -15.47 16.02 12.37
N GLY A 72 -16.21 17.05 12.80
CA GLY A 72 -16.46 17.33 14.22
C GLY A 72 -17.19 16.19 14.94
N TYR A 73 -18.02 15.44 14.23
CA TYR A 73 -18.69 14.26 14.75
C TYR A 73 -17.73 13.09 14.96
N PHE A 74 -16.87 12.82 13.98
CA PHE A 74 -15.81 11.82 14.10
C PHE A 74 -14.89 12.14 15.29
N LYS A 75 -14.47 13.40 15.44
CA LYS A 75 -13.68 13.86 16.61
C LYS A 75 -14.38 13.55 17.94
N LYS A 76 -15.70 13.74 18.04
CA LYS A 76 -16.48 13.38 19.24
C LYS A 76 -16.52 11.88 19.48
N GLN A 77 -16.64 11.05 18.44
CA GLN A 77 -16.61 9.59 18.61
C GLN A 77 -15.23 9.12 19.07
N ILE A 78 -14.14 9.67 18.54
CA ILE A 78 -12.76 9.38 18.99
C ILE A 78 -12.63 9.68 20.50
N ALA A 79 -13.10 10.86 20.93
CA ALA A 79 -13.06 11.26 22.33
C ALA A 79 -13.84 10.29 23.24
N GLY A 80 -15.04 9.88 22.80
CA GLY A 80 -15.90 8.94 23.52
C GLY A 80 -15.31 7.52 23.59
N ALA A 81 -14.59 7.09 22.56
CA ALA A 81 -13.96 5.77 22.50
C ALA A 81 -12.71 5.65 23.41
N HIS A 82 -12.19 6.77 23.93
CA HIS A 82 -11.03 6.81 24.84
C HIS A 82 -9.77 6.13 24.28
N ILE A 83 -9.65 6.06 22.95
CA ILE A 83 -8.54 5.40 22.24
C ILE A 83 -7.25 6.21 22.23
N MET A 84 -7.34 7.54 22.31
CA MET A 84 -6.18 8.44 22.26
C MET A 84 -6.38 9.71 23.09
N ARG A 85 -5.27 10.28 23.57
CA ARG A 85 -5.26 11.48 24.43
C ARG A 85 -5.47 12.77 23.63
N THR A 86 -4.80 12.86 22.48
CA THR A 86 -4.88 14.00 21.57
C THR A 86 -5.70 13.58 20.37
N ILE A 87 -6.71 14.35 20.03
CA ILE A 87 -7.55 14.08 18.84
C ILE A 87 -6.85 14.70 17.63
N PRO A 88 -6.55 13.92 16.58
CA PRO A 88 -5.87 14.43 15.40
C PRO A 88 -6.80 15.30 14.55
N GLU A 89 -6.19 16.19 13.78
CA GLU A 89 -6.86 16.84 12.66
C GLU A 89 -7.07 15.83 11.52
N LEU A 90 -8.31 15.70 11.07
CA LEU A 90 -8.72 14.72 10.07
C LEU A 90 -8.69 15.36 8.68
N THR A 91 -7.96 14.76 7.75
CA THR A 91 -7.95 15.15 6.34
C THR A 91 -8.43 13.99 5.49
N PHE A 92 -9.37 14.24 4.58
CA PHE A 92 -10.01 13.19 3.78
C PHE A 92 -9.47 13.18 2.35
N PHE A 93 -9.16 11.98 1.86
CA PHE A 93 -8.65 11.70 0.52
C PHE A 93 -9.46 10.58 -0.12
N TYR A 94 -9.77 10.73 -1.41
CA TYR A 94 -10.37 9.64 -2.17
C TYR A 94 -9.30 8.58 -2.45
N ASP A 95 -9.68 7.32 -2.28
CA ASP A 95 -8.84 6.17 -2.57
C ASP A 95 -9.06 5.71 -4.03
N ASP A 96 -8.09 6.00 -4.90
CA ASP A 96 -8.10 5.60 -6.31
C ASP A 96 -7.53 4.19 -6.54
N THR A 97 -7.21 3.45 -5.46
CA THR A 97 -6.59 2.13 -5.56
C THR A 97 -7.49 1.12 -6.29
N GLU A 98 -8.81 1.20 -6.12
CA GLU A 98 -9.76 0.32 -6.81
C GLU A 98 -9.79 0.59 -8.32
N ASP A 99 -9.87 1.86 -8.73
CA ASP A 99 -9.79 2.28 -10.13
C ASP A 99 -8.45 1.83 -10.78
N ARG A 100 -7.37 1.89 -10.01
CA ARG A 100 -6.04 1.44 -10.44
C ARG A 100 -5.95 -0.09 -10.54
N ALA A 101 -6.54 -0.83 -9.60
CA ALA A 101 -6.56 -2.29 -9.63
C ALA A 101 -7.29 -2.81 -10.87
N GLU A 102 -8.46 -2.25 -11.21
CA GLU A 102 -9.17 -2.61 -12.44
C GLU A 102 -8.31 -2.38 -13.70
N LYS A 103 -7.55 -1.29 -13.72
CA LYS A 103 -6.67 -0.98 -14.86
C LYS A 103 -5.53 -1.98 -14.97
N VAL A 104 -4.96 -2.39 -13.84
CA VAL A 104 -3.93 -3.45 -13.78
C VAL A 104 -4.50 -4.77 -14.25
N ASP A 105 -5.68 -5.17 -13.76
CA ASP A 105 -6.34 -6.42 -14.19
C ASP A 105 -6.64 -6.43 -15.68
N LYS A 106 -7.12 -5.30 -16.25
CA LYS A 106 -7.34 -5.15 -17.70
C LYS A 106 -6.03 -5.25 -18.49
N LEU A 107 -4.92 -4.73 -17.96
CA LEU A 107 -3.60 -4.84 -18.59
C LEU A 107 -3.08 -6.29 -18.52
N LEU A 108 -3.22 -6.95 -17.37
CA LEU A 108 -2.84 -8.36 -17.17
C LEU A 108 -3.65 -9.29 -18.06
N ALA A 109 -4.96 -9.04 -18.22
CA ALA A 109 -5.82 -9.80 -19.12
C ALA A 109 -5.37 -9.68 -20.59
N ARG A 110 -5.05 -8.46 -21.06
CA ARG A 110 -4.50 -8.25 -22.41
C ARG A 110 -3.17 -8.95 -22.62
N ILE A 111 -2.31 -8.94 -21.61
CA ILE A 111 -1.04 -9.66 -21.64
C ILE A 111 -1.31 -11.17 -21.77
N LYS A 112 -2.18 -11.72 -20.93
CA LYS A 112 -2.54 -13.14 -20.97
C LYS A 112 -3.12 -13.56 -22.33
N ASP A 113 -3.97 -12.73 -22.94
CA ASP A 113 -4.51 -13.00 -24.28
C ASP A 113 -3.40 -13.01 -25.34
N ASN A 114 -2.38 -12.16 -25.22
CA ASN A 114 -1.21 -12.17 -26.12
C ASN A 114 -0.24 -13.35 -25.89
N TYR A 115 -0.25 -13.97 -24.69
CA TYR A 115 0.56 -15.15 -24.37
C TYR A 115 -0.22 -16.47 -24.54
N ASN A 116 -1.48 -16.40 -25.01
CA ASN A 116 -2.30 -17.55 -25.36
C ASN A 116 -2.14 -17.98 -26.83
N ASP A 117 -1.17 -17.42 -27.56
CA ASP A 117 -0.69 -18.05 -28.80
C ASP A 117 -0.01 -19.37 -28.41
N GLU A 118 -0.72 -20.47 -28.63
CA GLU A 118 -0.25 -21.86 -28.59
C GLU A 118 0.90 -22.16 -29.58
N ASP A 119 1.59 -21.14 -30.09
CA ASP A 119 2.53 -21.23 -31.22
C ASP A 119 4.01 -21.34 -30.80
N ALA A 120 4.31 -21.75 -29.57
CA ALA A 120 5.70 -22.02 -29.15
C ALA A 120 5.91 -23.33 -28.39
N TYR A 121 4.95 -24.25 -28.41
CA TYR A 121 5.19 -25.65 -28.04
C TYR A 121 5.00 -26.51 -29.28
N ASP A 122 6.08 -26.68 -30.05
CA ASP A 122 6.14 -27.69 -31.09
C ASP A 122 6.51 -29.02 -30.42
N PRO A 123 5.59 -30.00 -30.31
CA PRO A 123 5.88 -31.29 -29.70
C PRO A 123 6.89 -32.12 -30.50
N ASP A 124 7.23 -31.69 -31.73
CA ASP A 124 8.25 -32.32 -32.57
C ASP A 124 9.66 -31.70 -32.35
N ILE A 125 9.82 -30.75 -31.42
CA ILE A 125 11.15 -30.37 -30.92
C ILE A 125 11.67 -31.52 -30.06
N ASP A 126 12.51 -32.37 -30.65
CA ASP A 126 13.27 -33.38 -29.91
C ASP A 126 14.22 -32.65 -28.97
N LEU A 127 13.94 -32.74 -27.66
CA LEU A 127 14.82 -32.22 -26.61
C LEU A 127 16.22 -32.86 -26.67
N ASP A 128 16.32 -34.05 -27.28
CA ASP A 128 17.56 -34.77 -27.54
C ASP A 128 18.49 -34.00 -28.50
N ASP A 129 17.97 -33.16 -29.41
CA ASP A 129 18.80 -32.31 -30.30
C ASP A 129 19.50 -31.16 -29.54
N TYR A 130 19.01 -30.80 -28.34
CA TYR A 130 19.63 -29.80 -27.46
C TYR A 130 20.51 -30.42 -26.36
N LEU A 131 20.52 -31.75 -26.26
CA LEU A 131 21.35 -32.50 -25.30
C LEU A 131 22.60 -33.10 -25.97
N ASP A 132 22.81 -32.86 -27.26
CA ASP A 132 23.97 -33.36 -28.02
C ASP A 132 25.09 -32.32 -28.17
N ASP A 133 25.39 -31.57 -27.11
CA ASP A 133 26.73 -31.02 -26.95
C ASP A 133 27.15 -31.26 -25.50
N ASP A 134 28.09 -32.18 -25.35
CA ASP A 134 28.82 -32.57 -24.14
C ASP A 134 29.63 -31.40 -23.52
N GLU A 135 29.16 -30.15 -23.56
CA GLU A 135 29.65 -29.08 -22.68
C GLU A 135 28.89 -29.14 -21.36
N TYR A 136 29.15 -30.21 -20.60
CA TYR A 136 28.99 -30.16 -19.17
C TYR A 136 29.99 -29.11 -18.68
N TYR A 137 29.51 -27.91 -18.33
CA TYR A 137 30.30 -26.99 -17.52
C TYR A 137 30.65 -27.77 -16.25
N ASP A 138 31.93 -28.14 -16.11
CA ASP A 138 32.44 -28.84 -14.95
C ASP A 138 32.39 -27.86 -13.77
N LEU A 139 31.23 -27.82 -13.10
CA LEU A 139 30.95 -26.94 -11.95
C LEU A 139 31.88 -27.22 -10.76
N ASP A 140 32.65 -28.31 -10.83
CA ASP A 140 33.57 -28.74 -9.79
C ASP A 140 34.99 -28.15 -9.96
N GLU A 141 35.32 -27.44 -11.05
CA GLU A 141 36.68 -26.89 -11.26
C GLU A 141 36.84 -25.39 -10.93
N ASP A 142 35.77 -24.63 -10.70
CA ASP A 142 35.82 -23.20 -10.33
C ASP A 142 35.25 -22.94 -8.91
N GLU A 143 35.78 -23.64 -7.90
CA GLU A 143 35.52 -23.30 -6.49
C GLU A 143 36.17 -21.94 -6.11
N ASP A 144 37.12 -21.45 -6.92
CA ASP A 144 37.85 -20.20 -6.71
C ASP A 144 37.08 -18.93 -7.16
N LEU A 145 35.99 -19.07 -7.95
CA LEU A 145 35.24 -17.90 -8.45
C LEU A 145 34.24 -17.33 -7.42
N TYR A 146 33.90 -18.10 -6.39
CA TYR A 146 32.95 -17.68 -5.36
C TYR A 146 33.58 -16.82 -4.25
N ASP A 147 34.90 -16.86 -4.09
CA ASP A 147 35.59 -16.09 -3.04
C ASP A 147 35.72 -14.60 -3.43
N ASP A 148 35.87 -14.29 -4.73
CA ASP A 148 36.05 -12.90 -5.23
C ASP A 148 34.73 -12.09 -5.22
N LEU A 149 33.57 -12.75 -5.12
CA LEU A 149 32.24 -12.11 -5.07
C LEU A 149 31.78 -11.75 -3.65
N LEU A 150 32.51 -12.15 -2.61
CA LEU A 150 32.16 -11.89 -1.21
C LEU A 150 32.94 -10.73 -0.58
N ASP A 151 33.92 -10.15 -1.29
CA ASP A 151 34.77 -9.07 -0.76
C ASP A 151 34.30 -7.64 -1.10
N ASP A 152 33.20 -7.48 -1.86
CA ASP A 152 32.71 -6.18 -2.36
C ASP A 152 31.50 -5.60 -1.58
N GLU A 153 31.10 -6.21 -0.46
CA GLU A 153 30.02 -5.69 0.42
C GLU A 153 30.53 -5.23 1.82
N GLU A 154 31.74 -4.67 1.92
CA GLU A 154 32.10 -3.82 3.08
C GLU A 154 32.86 -2.57 2.64
N GLU A 155 32.14 -1.55 2.14
CA GLU A 155 32.51 -0.14 2.33
C GLU A 155 31.31 0.77 2.00
N ASP A 156 30.52 1.13 3.01
CA ASP A 156 29.83 2.43 3.09
C ASP A 156 29.25 2.64 4.50
N ASP A 157 30.14 2.62 5.49
CA ASP A 157 29.95 3.35 6.76
C ASP A 157 31.15 4.29 6.92
N GLN A 158 31.15 5.40 6.17
CA GLN A 158 31.90 6.59 6.56
C GLN A 158 30.94 7.62 7.16
N GLU A 159 31.10 7.72 8.47
CA GLU A 159 30.74 8.81 9.35
C GLU A 159 31.11 10.18 8.72
N ASP A 160 30.12 11.06 8.55
CA ASP A 160 30.33 12.51 8.47
C ASP A 160 29.73 13.15 9.75
N GLU A 161 30.40 12.93 10.88
CA GLU A 161 30.62 13.94 11.93
C GLU A 161 31.88 14.71 11.49
N ASP A 162 32.03 16.03 11.44
CA ASP A 162 31.39 17.17 12.09
C ASP A 162 31.86 18.46 11.36
N GLU A 163 31.13 19.57 11.56
CA GLU A 163 31.65 20.95 11.76
C GLU A 163 32.51 21.59 10.61
N ASP A 164 32.26 22.79 10.07
CA ASP A 164 32.02 24.05 10.76
C ASP A 164 31.85 25.24 9.76
N GLU A 165 31.25 26.32 10.28
CA GLU A 165 31.55 27.74 10.00
C GLU A 165 31.20 28.45 8.66
N ASP A 166 30.36 29.47 8.83
CA ASP A 166 30.45 30.85 8.30
C ASP A 166 30.43 31.13 6.80
N LYS A 167 29.30 31.71 6.34
CA LYS A 167 29.24 33.04 5.69
C LYS A 167 27.83 33.61 5.58
#